data_AF-A0A420RC87-F1
#
_entry.id   AF-A0A420RC87-F1
#
_cell.length_a   1.000
_cell.length_b   1.000
_cell.length_c   1.000
_cell.angle_alpha   90.00
_cell.angle_beta   90.00
_cell.angle_gamma   90.00
#
_symmetry.space_group_name_H-M   'P 1'
#
loop_
_entity.id
_entity.type
_entity.pdbx_description
1 polymer ?
#
loop_
_entity_poly.entity_id
_entity_poly.type
_entity_poly.pdbx_seq_one_letter_code
_entity_poly.pdbx_strand_id
1 'polypeptide(L)'
;MTLARVMALIDEDKLPRQEGMDLYRTMAGSLIESQDFASLQHPTTILKQSKKRELPPWLTPNMWAQRRLGNAVTHNDMRDFFSGLLKASTKSNNVSGQFMSKITKQRDRLSEASFQLMWLPFLRSIIPLLENESISLSTPTYKKFFSAVTRGILDKFLGPEPRKPWTWALAGVPCDCSDCERVSAFLRHHTKMSEEYLMNKPRRNHVQQVVEEAGVGCSIRTRRDTSPSPLVVTKTSRPQGVKLEAWKKRRNQVLEEFDQIQPHHLKKLLGKECKTIEQLRACQKDQENLSQGPQTGEKRGVDE
;
A
#
# COMPACT_ATOMS: atom_id res chain seq x y z
N MET A 1 -34.70 -1.69 5.51
CA MET A 1 -34.33 -0.72 6.57
C MET A 1 -32.84 -0.90 6.85
N THR A 2 -32.02 0.14 6.69
CA THR A 2 -30.56 0.06 6.94
C THR A 2 -30.26 0.34 8.42
N LEU A 3 -29.14 -0.18 8.94
CA LEU A 3 -28.69 0.08 10.32
C LEU A 3 -28.58 1.58 10.63
N ALA A 4 -28.08 2.37 9.67
CA ALA A 4 -28.03 3.83 9.78
C ALA A 4 -29.42 4.45 9.95
N ARG A 5 -30.45 3.93 9.27
CA ARG A 5 -31.82 4.42 9.42
C ARG A 5 -32.41 4.07 10.78
N VAL A 6 -32.07 2.90 11.35
CA VAL A 6 -32.47 2.54 12.71
C VAL A 6 -31.89 3.55 13.71
N MET A 7 -30.60 3.85 13.62
CA MET A 7 -29.97 4.87 14.49
C MET A 7 -30.63 6.24 14.34
N ALA A 8 -30.88 6.68 13.11
CA ALA A 8 -31.55 7.96 12.87
C ALA A 8 -32.96 8.01 13.46
N LEU A 9 -33.73 6.93 13.38
CA LEU A 9 -35.08 6.88 13.98
C LEU A 9 -35.05 6.92 15.51
N ILE A 10 -34.00 6.37 16.13
CA ILE A 10 -33.79 6.48 17.57
C ILE A 10 -33.43 7.93 17.94
N ASP A 11 -32.50 8.53 17.19
CA ASP A 11 -32.05 9.91 17.44
C ASP A 11 -33.17 10.95 17.17
N GLU A 12 -34.12 10.64 16.27
CA GLU A 12 -35.31 11.45 15.97
C GLU A 12 -36.49 11.19 16.96
N ASP A 13 -36.31 10.37 18.00
CA ASP A 13 -37.35 9.93 18.95
C ASP A 13 -38.58 9.28 18.28
N LYS A 14 -38.42 8.77 17.04
CA LYS A 14 -39.48 8.08 16.28
C LYS A 14 -39.56 6.58 16.58
N LEU A 15 -38.53 6.05 17.24
CA LEU A 15 -38.47 4.67 17.70
C LEU A 15 -38.09 4.67 19.18
N PRO A 16 -38.82 3.95 20.05
CA PRO A 16 -38.47 3.82 21.46
C PRO A 16 -37.00 3.39 21.62
N ARG A 17 -36.26 4.13 22.44
CA ARG A 17 -34.79 4.04 22.49
C ARG A 17 -34.30 2.65 22.82
N GLN A 18 -34.94 1.96 23.77
CA GLN A 18 -34.50 0.64 24.21
C GLN A 18 -34.72 -0.41 23.12
N GLU A 19 -35.93 -0.47 22.58
CA GLU A 19 -36.35 -1.37 21.51
C GLU A 19 -35.56 -1.12 20.23
N GLY A 20 -35.31 0.15 19.91
CA GLY A 20 -34.47 0.55 18.78
C GLY A 20 -33.02 0.10 18.93
N MET A 21 -32.43 0.26 20.12
CA MET A 21 -31.07 -0.22 20.40
C MET A 21 -31.01 -1.75 20.42
N ASP A 22 -32.03 -2.44 20.92
CA ASP A 22 -32.14 -3.90 20.89
C ASP A 22 -32.22 -4.43 19.45
N LEU A 23 -33.04 -3.78 18.62
CA LEU A 23 -33.15 -4.08 17.18
C LEU A 23 -31.82 -3.82 16.47
N TYR A 24 -31.19 -2.66 16.70
CA TYR A 24 -29.89 -2.33 16.12
C TYR A 24 -28.83 -3.37 16.49
N ARG A 25 -28.73 -3.75 17.77
CA ARG A 25 -27.77 -4.77 18.24
C ARG A 25 -27.99 -6.11 17.54
N THR A 26 -29.24 -6.54 17.42
CA THR A 26 -29.58 -7.82 16.77
C THR A 26 -29.17 -7.82 15.30
N MET A 27 -29.55 -6.77 14.57
CA MET A 27 -29.21 -6.62 13.16
C MET A 27 -27.70 -6.50 12.94
N ALA A 28 -27.03 -5.70 13.77
CA ALA A 28 -25.59 -5.50 13.68
C ALA A 28 -24.81 -6.77 14.02
N GLY A 29 -25.22 -7.52 15.04
CA GLY A 29 -24.62 -8.81 15.38
C GLY A 29 -24.71 -9.81 14.23
N SER A 30 -25.90 -9.96 13.64
CA SER A 30 -26.11 -10.83 12.47
C SER A 30 -25.26 -10.42 11.26
N LEU A 31 -25.12 -9.10 11.02
CA LEU A 31 -24.25 -8.58 9.96
C LEU A 31 -22.77 -8.91 10.25
N ILE A 32 -22.29 -8.70 11.47
CA ILE A 32 -20.89 -8.99 11.85
C ILE A 32 -20.58 -10.48 11.72
N GLU A 33 -21.53 -11.34 12.07
CA GLU A 33 -21.38 -12.79 11.97
C GLU A 33 -21.31 -13.24 10.51
N SER A 34 -22.21 -12.75 9.66
CA SER A 34 -22.32 -13.16 8.25
C SER A 34 -21.27 -12.52 7.34
N GLN A 35 -20.87 -11.26 7.59
CA GLN A 35 -20.03 -10.50 6.69
C GLN A 35 -18.56 -10.96 6.74
N ASP A 36 -17.97 -11.10 5.55
CA ASP A 36 -16.53 -11.14 5.38
C ASP A 36 -15.98 -9.72 5.17
N PHE A 37 -15.36 -9.14 6.19
CA PHE A 37 -14.83 -7.78 6.08
C PHE A 37 -13.57 -7.73 5.21
N ALA A 38 -12.94 -8.88 4.94
CA ALA A 38 -11.81 -8.97 4.02
C ALA A 38 -12.22 -8.84 2.55
N SER A 39 -13.49 -9.08 2.21
CA SER A 39 -13.99 -8.96 0.84
C SER A 39 -14.45 -7.53 0.49
N LEU A 40 -14.47 -6.62 1.46
CA LEU A 40 -14.89 -5.23 1.24
C LEU A 40 -13.98 -4.53 0.22
N GLN A 41 -14.58 -3.80 -0.71
CA GLN A 41 -13.86 -3.11 -1.76
C GLN A 41 -14.02 -1.59 -1.63
N HIS A 42 -12.88 -0.89 -1.62
CA HIS A 42 -12.86 0.57 -1.69
C HIS A 42 -13.18 1.04 -3.12
N PRO A 43 -13.92 2.17 -3.31
CA PRO A 43 -14.22 2.72 -4.64
C PRO A 43 -12.98 2.86 -5.55
N THR A 44 -11.88 3.38 -5.01
CA THR A 44 -10.61 3.52 -5.73
C THR A 44 -10.05 2.19 -6.23
N THR A 45 -10.21 1.11 -5.47
CA THR A 45 -9.76 -0.23 -5.88
C THR A 45 -10.60 -0.74 -7.05
N ILE A 46 -11.91 -0.55 -6.99
CA ILE A 46 -12.84 -0.91 -8.08
C ILE A 46 -12.46 -0.14 -9.35
N LEU A 47 -12.28 1.17 -9.26
CA LEU A 47 -11.90 2.01 -10.42
C LEU A 47 -10.53 1.64 -11.01
N LYS A 48 -9.57 1.23 -10.18
CA LYS A 48 -8.27 0.72 -10.68
C LYS A 48 -8.41 -0.63 -11.38
N GLN A 49 -9.27 -1.51 -10.86
CA GLN A 49 -9.53 -2.81 -11.47
C GLN A 49 -10.24 -2.67 -12.82
N SER A 50 -11.21 -1.76 -12.95
CA SER A 50 -11.94 -1.57 -14.21
C SER A 50 -11.03 -1.18 -15.36
N LYS A 51 -9.99 -0.37 -15.09
CA LYS A 51 -9.01 0.07 -16.09
C LYS A 51 -8.03 -1.00 -16.54
N LYS A 52 -7.82 -2.06 -15.74
CA LYS A 52 -6.82 -3.10 -15.99
C LYS A 52 -7.41 -4.39 -16.53
N ARG A 53 -8.73 -4.53 -16.53
CA ARG A 53 -9.39 -5.81 -16.82
C ARG A 53 -9.70 -5.92 -18.29
N GLU A 54 -9.38 -7.08 -18.88
CA GLU A 54 -9.96 -7.48 -20.16
C GLU A 54 -11.44 -7.77 -19.93
N LEU A 55 -12.30 -7.00 -20.60
CA LEU A 55 -13.74 -7.08 -20.46
C LEU A 55 -14.34 -7.71 -21.71
N PRO A 56 -15.48 -8.42 -21.60
CA PRO A 56 -16.23 -8.87 -22.75
C PRO A 56 -16.53 -7.69 -23.70
N PRO A 57 -16.62 -7.92 -25.02
CA PRO A 57 -16.79 -6.84 -26.01
C PRO A 57 -17.98 -5.91 -25.77
N TRP A 58 -19.02 -6.41 -25.10
CA TRP A 58 -20.26 -5.70 -24.80
C TRP A 58 -20.24 -4.93 -23.46
N LEU A 59 -19.17 -5.04 -22.67
CA LEU A 59 -19.10 -4.45 -21.33
C LEU A 59 -18.01 -3.39 -21.23
N THR A 60 -18.40 -2.14 -21.01
CA THR A 60 -17.43 -1.05 -20.83
C THR A 60 -16.86 -1.04 -19.40
N PRO A 61 -15.61 -0.53 -19.21
CA PRO A 61 -15.02 -0.35 -17.89
C PRO A 61 -15.90 0.46 -16.92
N ASN A 62 -16.59 1.48 -17.44
CA ASN A 62 -17.48 2.32 -16.65
C ASN A 62 -18.72 1.55 -16.19
N MET A 63 -19.36 0.78 -17.09
CA MET A 63 -20.52 -0.05 -16.73
C MET A 63 -20.16 -1.12 -15.68
N TRP A 64 -18.99 -1.75 -15.82
CA TRP A 64 -18.52 -2.71 -14.82
C TRP A 64 -18.24 -2.05 -13.47
N ALA A 65 -17.58 -0.88 -13.47
CA ALA A 65 -17.27 -0.16 -12.25
C ALA A 65 -18.54 0.31 -11.54
N GLN A 66 -19.49 0.88 -12.27
CA GLN A 66 -20.74 1.43 -11.72
C GLN A 66 -21.56 0.36 -10.99
N ARG A 67 -21.64 -0.86 -11.54
CA ARG A 67 -22.31 -2.00 -10.87
C ARG A 67 -21.66 -2.37 -9.54
N ARG A 68 -20.34 -2.24 -9.42
CA ARG A 68 -19.60 -2.59 -8.20
C ARG A 68 -19.49 -1.46 -7.21
N LEU A 69 -19.51 -0.21 -7.68
CA LEU A 69 -19.49 0.98 -6.84
C LEU A 69 -20.68 1.02 -5.88
N GLY A 70 -21.83 0.47 -6.25
CA GLY A 70 -22.98 0.34 -5.35
C GLY A 70 -22.73 -0.51 -4.10
N ASN A 71 -21.71 -1.37 -4.12
CA ASN A 71 -21.30 -2.21 -2.98
C ASN A 71 -19.96 -1.75 -2.38
N ALA A 72 -19.45 -0.59 -2.81
CA ALA A 72 -18.19 -0.08 -2.33
C ALA A 72 -18.35 0.48 -0.92
N VAL A 73 -17.34 0.24 -0.08
CA VAL A 73 -17.33 0.69 1.31
C VAL A 73 -16.07 1.50 1.54
N THR A 74 -16.24 2.67 2.16
CA THR A 74 -15.16 3.58 2.54
C THR A 74 -14.83 3.44 4.02
N HIS A 75 -13.71 4.03 4.45
CA HIS A 75 -13.38 4.09 5.87
C HIS A 75 -14.38 4.93 6.68
N ASN A 76 -15.05 5.92 6.07
CA ASN A 76 -16.09 6.72 6.73
C ASN A 76 -17.35 5.89 6.99
N ASP A 77 -17.77 5.06 6.03
CA ASP A 77 -18.89 4.14 6.23
C ASP A 77 -18.61 3.16 7.38
N MET A 78 -17.37 2.64 7.45
CA MET A 78 -16.92 1.77 8.54
C MET A 78 -16.87 2.51 9.88
N ARG A 79 -16.42 3.77 9.90
CA ARG A 79 -16.39 4.63 11.08
C ARG A 79 -17.80 4.87 11.61
N ASP A 80 -18.74 5.21 10.74
CA ASP A 80 -20.12 5.52 11.12
C ASP A 80 -20.85 4.27 11.62
N PHE A 81 -20.62 3.13 10.97
CA PHE A 81 -21.07 1.83 11.47
C PHE A 81 -20.50 1.54 12.87
N PHE A 82 -19.20 1.74 13.08
CA PHE A 82 -18.55 1.52 14.37
C PHE A 82 -19.06 2.46 15.47
N SER A 83 -19.33 3.73 15.13
CA SER A 83 -19.97 4.69 16.05
C SER A 83 -21.33 4.19 16.54
N GLY A 84 -22.17 3.67 15.63
CA GLY A 84 -23.42 3.03 16.02
C GLY A 84 -23.22 1.80 16.90
N LEU A 85 -22.19 0.97 16.63
CA LEU A 85 -21.84 -0.16 17.49
C LEU A 85 -21.42 0.27 18.90
N LEU A 86 -20.67 1.37 19.04
CA LEU A 86 -20.26 1.90 20.34
C LEU A 86 -21.48 2.31 21.16
N LYS A 87 -22.37 3.12 20.58
CA LYS A 87 -23.62 3.57 21.23
C LYS A 87 -24.53 2.42 21.64
N ALA A 88 -24.58 1.37 20.82
CA ALA A 88 -25.43 0.22 21.05
C ALA A 88 -24.82 -0.82 22.02
N SER A 89 -23.51 -0.81 22.26
CA SER A 89 -22.83 -1.83 23.07
C SER A 89 -23.18 -1.71 24.55
N THR A 90 -23.47 -2.84 25.19
CA THR A 90 -23.71 -2.93 26.65
C THR A 90 -22.72 -3.90 27.30
N LYS A 91 -22.72 -3.97 28.64
CA LYS A 91 -21.87 -4.92 29.39
C LYS A 91 -22.17 -6.39 29.03
N SER A 92 -23.44 -6.72 28.80
CA SER A 92 -23.89 -8.08 28.47
C SER A 92 -23.84 -8.38 26.97
N ASN A 93 -23.96 -7.37 26.10
CA ASN A 93 -23.96 -7.53 24.65
C ASN A 93 -23.05 -6.49 23.97
N ASN A 94 -21.75 -6.78 23.93
CA ASN A 94 -20.73 -5.91 23.38
C ASN A 94 -20.49 -6.15 21.88
N VAL A 95 -21.38 -5.60 21.04
CA VAL A 95 -21.31 -5.73 19.57
C VAL A 95 -20.09 -5.03 18.97
N SER A 96 -19.60 -3.93 19.55
CA SER A 96 -18.34 -3.30 19.11
C SER A 96 -17.13 -4.22 19.35
N GLY A 97 -17.13 -4.94 20.47
CA GLY A 97 -16.16 -5.99 20.78
C GLY A 97 -16.20 -7.15 19.79
N GLN A 98 -17.40 -7.62 19.42
CA GLN A 98 -17.57 -8.68 18.43
C GLN A 98 -17.02 -8.27 17.06
N PHE A 99 -17.32 -7.04 16.62
CA PHE A 99 -16.78 -6.47 15.39
C PHE A 99 -15.25 -6.43 15.40
N MET A 100 -14.63 -5.84 16.43
CA MET A 100 -13.17 -5.79 16.55
C MET A 100 -12.53 -7.18 16.53
N SER A 101 -13.15 -8.15 17.20
CA SER A 101 -12.71 -9.55 17.21
C SER A 101 -12.79 -10.18 15.82
N LYS A 102 -13.88 -9.95 15.08
CA LYS A 102 -14.06 -10.44 13.71
C LYS A 102 -12.97 -9.91 12.78
N ILE A 103 -12.70 -8.60 12.79
CA ILE A 103 -11.63 -7.99 11.98
C ILE A 103 -10.27 -8.57 12.36
N THR A 104 -10.00 -8.70 13.66
CA THR A 104 -8.73 -9.26 14.16
C THR A 104 -8.49 -10.69 13.68
N LYS A 105 -9.55 -11.50 13.56
CA LYS A 105 -9.49 -12.87 13.01
C LYS A 105 -9.31 -12.88 11.49
N GLN A 106 -9.86 -11.91 10.79
CA GLN A 106 -9.78 -11.81 9.31
C GLN A 106 -8.54 -11.09 8.81
N ARG A 107 -7.71 -10.52 9.71
CA ARG A 107 -6.57 -9.67 9.36
C ARG A 107 -5.65 -10.27 8.29
N ASP A 108 -5.42 -11.58 8.32
CA ASP A 108 -4.47 -12.25 7.43
C ASP A 108 -5.00 -12.40 5.99
N ARG A 109 -6.31 -12.19 5.79
CA ARG A 109 -7.01 -12.24 4.51
C ARG A 109 -7.18 -10.84 3.88
N LEU A 110 -6.84 -9.78 4.61
CA LEU A 110 -6.95 -8.40 4.12
C LEU A 110 -5.93 -8.15 3.01
N SER A 111 -6.37 -7.53 1.92
CA SER A 111 -5.49 -7.16 0.80
C SER A 111 -4.67 -5.90 1.11
N GLU A 112 -3.55 -5.74 0.40
CA GLU A 112 -2.70 -4.53 0.45
C GLU A 112 -3.52 -3.25 0.24
N ALA A 113 -4.37 -3.21 -0.79
CA ALA A 113 -5.22 -2.05 -1.07
C ALA A 113 -6.26 -1.80 0.04
N SER A 114 -6.76 -2.86 0.68
CA SER A 114 -7.70 -2.75 1.80
C SER A 114 -7.03 -2.16 3.04
N PHE A 115 -5.78 -2.54 3.34
CA PHE A 115 -5.05 -1.92 4.44
C PHE A 115 -4.85 -0.43 4.22
N GLN A 116 -4.42 -0.05 3.02
CA GLN A 116 -4.11 1.34 2.68
C GLN A 116 -5.35 2.24 2.68
N LEU A 117 -6.42 1.83 1.98
CA LEU A 117 -7.53 2.73 1.67
C LEU A 117 -8.67 2.67 2.69
N MET A 118 -8.71 1.64 3.52
CA MET A 118 -9.83 1.39 4.43
C MET A 118 -9.36 1.27 5.88
N TRP A 119 -8.48 0.31 6.20
CA TRP A 119 -8.19 0.00 7.61
C TRP A 119 -7.27 1.01 8.29
N LEU A 120 -6.25 1.54 7.61
CA LEU A 120 -5.39 2.60 8.15
C LEU A 120 -6.19 3.89 8.43
N PRO A 121 -6.92 4.46 7.46
CA PRO A 121 -7.77 5.63 7.72
C PRO A 121 -8.86 5.36 8.77
N PHE A 122 -9.42 4.15 8.80
CA PHE A 122 -10.39 3.76 9.82
C PHE A 122 -9.80 3.81 11.23
N LEU A 123 -8.64 3.17 11.47
CA LEU A 123 -7.95 3.20 12.77
C LEU A 123 -7.68 4.63 13.25
N ARG A 124 -7.25 5.52 12.35
CA ARG A 124 -7.08 6.94 12.65
C ARG A 124 -8.41 7.59 13.03
N SER A 125 -9.46 7.35 12.26
CA SER A 125 -10.76 8.00 12.42
C SER A 125 -11.54 7.59 13.69
N ILE A 126 -11.29 6.40 14.24
CA ILE A 126 -11.99 5.93 15.45
C ILE A 126 -11.38 6.48 16.74
N ILE A 127 -10.15 6.98 16.74
CA ILE A 127 -9.53 7.59 17.94
C ILE A 127 -10.39 8.74 18.49
N PRO A 128 -10.74 9.78 17.70
CA PRO A 128 -11.59 10.85 18.21
C PRO A 128 -12.99 10.36 18.60
N LEU A 129 -13.51 9.29 17.98
CA LEU A 129 -14.78 8.69 18.40
C LEU A 129 -14.69 8.10 19.81
N LEU A 130 -13.61 7.37 20.11
CA LEU A 130 -13.42 6.79 21.45
C LEU A 130 -13.27 7.89 22.50
N GLU A 131 -12.58 8.98 22.17
CA GLU A 131 -12.42 10.12 23.07
C GLU A 131 -13.74 10.85 23.33
N ASN A 132 -14.54 11.09 22.29
CA ASN A 132 -15.85 11.72 22.41
C ASN A 132 -16.81 10.92 23.30
N GLU A 133 -16.73 9.59 23.24
CA GLU A 133 -17.52 8.69 24.11
C GLU A 133 -16.87 8.50 25.50
N SER A 134 -15.83 9.27 25.84
CA SER A 134 -15.06 9.16 27.09
C SER A 134 -14.48 7.77 27.35
N ILE A 135 -14.23 7.01 26.29
CA ILE A 135 -13.66 5.67 26.35
C ILE A 135 -12.15 5.77 26.45
N SER A 136 -11.58 5.22 27.52
CA SER A 136 -10.13 5.20 27.68
C SER A 136 -9.45 4.38 26.58
N LEU A 137 -8.54 5.02 25.82
CA LEU A 137 -7.66 4.35 24.85
C LEU A 137 -6.76 3.29 25.49
N SER A 138 -6.60 3.33 26.83
CA SER A 138 -5.84 2.34 27.58
C SER A 138 -6.59 1.02 27.80
N THR A 139 -7.87 0.95 27.43
CA THR A 139 -8.71 -0.24 27.61
C THR A 139 -8.13 -1.43 26.82
N PRO A 140 -8.01 -2.62 27.45
CA PRO A 140 -7.35 -3.78 26.83
C PRO A 140 -7.92 -4.20 25.47
N THR A 141 -9.24 -4.09 25.27
CA THR A 141 -9.90 -4.49 24.01
C THR A 141 -9.42 -3.65 22.83
N TYR A 142 -9.40 -2.32 22.97
CA TYR A 142 -8.94 -1.44 21.90
C TYR A 142 -7.44 -1.57 21.66
N LYS A 143 -6.63 -1.70 22.72
CA LYS A 143 -5.20 -2.01 22.59
C LYS A 143 -4.95 -3.26 21.75
N LYS A 144 -5.63 -4.36 22.08
CA LYS A 144 -5.52 -5.63 21.35
C LYS A 144 -5.93 -5.47 19.89
N PHE A 145 -7.02 -4.77 19.63
CA PHE A 145 -7.51 -4.51 18.28
C PHE A 145 -6.51 -3.69 17.45
N PHE A 146 -6.11 -2.51 17.94
CA PHE A 146 -5.16 -1.62 17.28
C PHE A 146 -3.82 -2.30 17.03
N SER A 147 -3.29 -3.04 18.02
CA SER A 147 -2.03 -3.76 17.89
C SER A 147 -2.13 -4.87 16.83
N ALA A 148 -3.23 -5.63 16.81
CA ALA A 148 -3.41 -6.72 15.87
C ALA A 148 -3.57 -6.25 14.42
N VAL A 149 -4.34 -5.18 14.19
CA VAL A 149 -4.51 -4.60 12.84
C VAL A 149 -3.21 -3.92 12.38
N THR A 150 -2.55 -3.15 13.26
CA THR A 150 -1.24 -2.55 12.98
C THR A 150 -0.20 -3.61 12.63
N ARG A 151 -0.15 -4.71 13.37
CA ARG A 151 0.74 -5.83 13.03
C ARG A 151 0.41 -6.43 11.66
N GLY A 152 -0.87 -6.60 11.33
CA GLY A 152 -1.29 -7.02 9.99
C GLY A 152 -0.81 -6.08 8.89
N ILE A 153 -0.86 -4.77 9.12
CA ILE A 153 -0.31 -3.76 8.20
C ILE A 153 1.21 -3.92 8.06
N LEU A 154 1.95 -4.02 9.16
CA LEU A 154 3.40 -4.16 9.12
C LEU A 154 3.84 -5.45 8.42
N ASP A 155 3.16 -6.57 8.67
CA ASP A 155 3.54 -7.88 8.15
C ASP A 155 3.12 -8.09 6.69
N LYS A 156 1.91 -7.64 6.30
CA LYS A 156 1.33 -7.93 4.98
C LYS A 156 1.42 -6.77 4.00
N PHE A 157 1.22 -5.54 4.46
CA PHE A 157 1.25 -4.36 3.60
C PHE A 157 2.69 -3.89 3.39
N LEU A 158 3.42 -3.66 4.49
CA LEU A 158 4.81 -3.20 4.40
C LEU A 158 5.76 -4.35 4.04
N GLY A 159 5.71 -5.43 4.81
CA GLY A 159 6.61 -6.57 4.71
C GLY A 159 8.05 -6.22 5.13
N PRO A 160 8.97 -7.20 5.09
CA PRO A 160 10.37 -6.98 5.46
C PRO A 160 11.04 -5.99 4.51
N GLU A 161 11.96 -5.18 5.05
CA GLU A 161 12.78 -4.28 4.24
C GLU A 161 13.60 -5.10 3.22
N PRO A 162 13.49 -4.81 1.91
CA PRO A 162 14.33 -5.44 0.90
C PRO A 162 15.80 -5.12 1.14
N ARG A 163 16.67 -6.11 0.91
CA ARG A 163 18.12 -5.89 0.95
C ARG A 163 18.53 -4.80 -0.04
N LYS A 164 19.48 -3.95 0.37
CA LYS A 164 20.05 -2.91 -0.50
C LYS A 164 20.58 -3.54 -1.79
N PRO A 165 20.43 -2.87 -2.95
CA PRO A 165 20.85 -3.44 -4.23
C PRO A 165 22.37 -3.64 -4.24
N TRP A 166 22.84 -4.87 -4.28
CA TRP A 166 24.29 -5.16 -4.28
C TRP A 166 24.85 -5.46 -5.68
N THR A 167 23.99 -5.60 -6.70
CA THR A 167 24.40 -5.97 -8.05
C THR A 167 23.63 -5.22 -9.13
N TRP A 168 24.29 -4.98 -10.25
CA TRP A 168 23.70 -4.54 -11.52
C TRP A 168 23.28 -5.69 -12.42
N ALA A 169 23.30 -6.94 -11.95
CA ALA A 169 22.84 -8.06 -12.76
C ALA A 169 21.33 -7.93 -13.05
N LEU A 170 20.98 -7.96 -14.34
CA LEU A 170 19.63 -8.00 -14.88
C LEU A 170 19.36 -9.37 -15.50
N ALA A 171 18.09 -9.66 -15.77
CA ALA A 171 17.73 -10.77 -16.62
C ALA A 171 18.29 -10.55 -18.04
N GLY A 172 18.65 -11.65 -18.72
CA GLY A 172 18.96 -11.61 -20.15
C GLY A 172 17.70 -11.41 -20.99
N VAL A 173 17.89 -11.28 -22.30
CA VAL A 173 16.78 -11.18 -23.25
C VAL A 173 16.33 -12.56 -23.74
N PRO A 174 15.05 -12.73 -24.15
CA PRO A 174 14.50 -14.01 -24.61
C PRO A 174 14.82 -14.28 -26.09
N CYS A 175 16.09 -14.13 -26.48
CA CYS A 175 16.61 -14.42 -27.82
C CYS A 175 17.99 -15.08 -27.69
N ASP A 176 18.24 -16.09 -28.49
CA ASP A 176 19.42 -16.97 -28.47
C ASP A 176 20.44 -16.64 -29.58
N CYS A 177 20.24 -15.58 -30.36
CA CYS A 177 21.20 -15.18 -31.38
C CYS A 177 22.51 -14.66 -30.75
N SER A 178 23.63 -14.81 -31.46
CA SER A 178 24.97 -14.42 -30.97
C SER A 178 25.08 -12.96 -30.48
N ASP A 179 24.30 -12.04 -31.05
CA ASP A 179 24.29 -10.64 -30.60
C ASP A 179 23.50 -10.46 -29.30
N CYS A 180 22.35 -11.12 -29.19
CA CYS A 180 21.50 -11.10 -27.99
C CYS A 180 22.14 -11.85 -26.82
N GLU A 181 22.94 -12.88 -27.07
CA GLU A 181 23.72 -13.55 -26.03
C GLU A 181 24.80 -12.63 -25.45
N ARG A 182 25.51 -11.88 -26.31
CA ARG A 182 26.50 -10.88 -25.87
C ARG A 182 25.86 -9.80 -25.00
N VAL A 183 24.72 -9.27 -25.44
CA VAL A 183 23.94 -8.30 -24.65
C VAL A 183 23.45 -8.93 -23.35
N SER A 184 22.96 -10.17 -23.38
CA SER A 184 22.54 -10.89 -22.18
C SER A 184 23.67 -11.14 -21.19
N ALA A 185 24.89 -11.42 -21.67
CA ALA A 185 26.07 -11.57 -20.84
C ALA A 185 26.41 -10.25 -20.12
N PHE A 186 26.38 -9.12 -20.83
CA PHE A 186 26.49 -7.80 -20.23
C PHE A 186 25.39 -7.51 -19.21
N LEU A 187 24.13 -7.81 -19.54
CA LEU A 187 22.99 -7.60 -18.65
C LEU A 187 23.18 -8.37 -17.34
N ARG A 188 23.66 -9.62 -17.41
CA ARG A 188 23.95 -10.46 -16.24
C ARG A 188 25.20 -10.03 -15.46
N HIS A 189 26.07 -9.21 -16.05
CA HIS A 189 27.30 -8.76 -15.40
C HIS A 189 27.01 -7.93 -14.14
N HIS A 190 27.75 -8.19 -13.05
CA HIS A 190 27.42 -7.64 -11.73
C HIS A 190 27.78 -6.16 -11.52
N THR A 191 28.84 -5.68 -12.19
CA THR A 191 29.40 -4.33 -11.98
C THR A 191 29.28 -3.41 -13.20
N LYS A 192 29.36 -3.94 -14.43
CA LYS A 192 29.22 -3.16 -15.66
C LYS A 192 27.84 -2.51 -15.76
N MET A 193 27.84 -1.18 -15.91
CA MET A 193 26.64 -0.35 -16.02
C MET A 193 26.30 0.01 -17.47
N SER A 194 27.29 0.17 -18.34
CA SER A 194 27.10 0.48 -19.75
C SER A 194 28.08 -0.32 -20.61
N GLU A 195 27.64 -0.74 -21.79
CA GLU A 195 28.50 -1.40 -22.78
C GLU A 195 28.10 -0.97 -24.20
N GLU A 196 29.09 -0.89 -25.07
CA GLU A 196 28.93 -0.43 -26.44
C GLU A 196 29.19 -1.58 -27.40
N TYR A 197 28.33 -1.71 -28.41
CA TYR A 197 28.41 -2.77 -29.40
C TYR A 197 28.50 -2.17 -30.80
N LEU A 198 29.60 -2.49 -31.49
CA LEU A 198 29.79 -2.15 -32.90
C LEU A 198 29.07 -3.17 -33.77
N MET A 199 28.02 -2.73 -34.43
CA MET A 199 27.21 -3.59 -35.30
C MET A 199 26.50 -2.77 -36.39
N ASN A 200 26.17 -3.42 -37.49
CA ASN A 200 25.48 -2.81 -38.63
C ASN A 200 24.00 -2.51 -38.31
N LYS A 201 23.34 -1.75 -39.18
CA LYS A 201 21.96 -1.27 -38.96
C LYS A 201 20.93 -2.40 -38.72
N PRO A 202 20.89 -3.50 -39.50
CA PRO A 202 19.94 -4.59 -39.26
C PRO A 202 20.12 -5.25 -37.88
N ARG A 203 21.36 -5.53 -37.49
CA ARG A 203 21.68 -6.14 -36.18
C ARG A 203 21.32 -5.23 -35.01
N ARG A 204 21.57 -3.91 -35.13
CA ARG A 204 21.13 -2.92 -34.12
C ARG A 204 19.62 -2.93 -33.94
N ASN A 205 18.88 -2.88 -35.03
CA ASN A 205 17.42 -2.85 -34.98
C ASN A 205 16.86 -4.10 -34.30
N HIS A 206 17.41 -5.28 -34.62
CA HIS A 206 17.02 -6.54 -33.98
C HIS A 206 17.25 -6.50 -32.46
N VAL A 207 18.47 -6.16 -32.02
CA VAL A 207 18.80 -6.10 -30.59
C VAL A 207 17.96 -5.06 -29.87
N GLN A 208 17.73 -3.90 -30.49
CA GLN A 208 16.88 -2.86 -29.93
C GLN A 208 15.45 -3.36 -29.71
N GLN A 209 14.84 -3.98 -30.72
CA GLN A 209 13.50 -4.54 -30.61
C GLN A 209 13.41 -5.58 -29.51
N VAL A 210 14.33 -6.54 -29.47
CA VAL A 210 14.33 -7.62 -28.46
C VAL A 210 14.49 -7.08 -27.04
N VAL A 211 15.34 -6.07 -26.83
CA VAL A 211 15.54 -5.44 -25.51
C VAL A 211 14.30 -4.66 -25.09
N GLU A 212 13.68 -3.92 -26.01
CA GLU A 212 12.44 -3.17 -25.77
C GLU A 212 11.27 -4.11 -25.43
N GLU A 213 11.11 -5.20 -26.17
CA GLU A 213 10.10 -6.24 -25.93
C GLU A 213 10.32 -6.98 -24.60
N ALA A 214 11.58 -7.22 -24.21
CA ALA A 214 11.91 -7.87 -22.95
C ALA A 214 11.59 -7.02 -21.71
N GLY A 215 11.46 -5.69 -21.87
CA GLY A 215 11.13 -4.78 -20.76
C GLY A 215 12.14 -4.82 -19.61
N VAL A 216 13.39 -5.19 -19.89
CA VAL A 216 14.47 -5.22 -18.91
C VAL A 216 14.86 -3.80 -18.49
N GLY A 217 15.31 -3.64 -17.25
CA GLY A 217 15.64 -2.33 -16.64
C GLY A 217 16.89 -1.64 -17.21
N CYS A 218 16.98 -1.51 -18.53
CA CYS A 218 18.05 -0.84 -19.27
C CYS A 218 17.48 0.10 -20.34
N SER A 219 18.26 1.10 -20.70
CA SER A 219 18.04 1.94 -21.88
C SER A 219 18.99 1.51 -23.00
N ILE A 220 18.50 1.65 -24.23
CA ILE A 220 19.26 1.37 -25.44
C ILE A 220 19.25 2.62 -26.31
N ARG A 221 20.43 3.04 -26.78
CA ARG A 221 20.56 4.22 -27.65
C ARG A 221 21.63 3.98 -28.70
N THR A 222 21.43 4.51 -29.90
CA THR A 222 22.48 4.52 -30.94
C THR A 222 23.24 5.84 -30.86
N ARG A 223 24.56 5.77 -30.66
CA ARG A 223 25.43 6.96 -30.70
C ARG A 223 25.79 7.24 -32.16
N ARG A 224 25.43 8.40 -32.68
CA ARG A 224 25.59 8.77 -34.11
C ARG A 224 26.84 9.60 -34.40
N ASP A 225 27.79 9.61 -33.48
CA ASP A 225 29.03 10.39 -33.56
C ASP A 225 30.14 9.70 -34.36
N THR A 226 30.00 8.40 -34.60
CA THR A 226 31.03 7.53 -35.19
C THR A 226 30.42 6.66 -36.29
N SER A 227 31.26 6.26 -37.25
CA SER A 227 30.93 5.29 -38.30
C SER A 227 31.82 4.06 -38.13
N PRO A 228 31.27 2.86 -37.86
CA PRO A 228 29.85 2.55 -37.64
C PRO A 228 29.32 3.08 -36.30
N SER A 229 28.08 3.55 -36.29
CA SER A 229 27.40 4.07 -35.08
C SER A 229 27.17 2.96 -34.04
N PRO A 230 27.77 3.04 -32.83
CA PRO A 230 27.65 1.99 -31.82
C PRO A 230 26.27 2.01 -31.16
N LEU A 231 25.83 0.81 -30.78
CA LEU A 231 24.68 0.60 -29.91
C LEU A 231 25.15 0.64 -28.46
N VAL A 232 24.68 1.60 -27.68
CA VAL A 232 25.01 1.76 -26.26
C VAL A 232 23.85 1.21 -25.44
N VAL A 233 24.13 0.19 -24.64
CA VAL A 233 23.17 -0.39 -23.70
C VAL A 233 23.58 0.02 -22.30
N THR A 234 22.69 0.70 -21.57
CA THR A 234 22.94 1.22 -20.22
C THR A 234 21.90 0.69 -19.25
N LYS A 235 22.31 0.09 -18.14
CA LYS A 235 21.40 -0.37 -17.10
C LYS A 235 20.86 0.83 -16.32
N THR A 236 19.54 0.96 -16.25
CA THR A 236 18.87 2.13 -15.67
C THR A 236 18.26 1.85 -14.31
N SER A 237 17.93 0.59 -14.01
CA SER A 237 17.37 0.22 -12.71
C SER A 237 17.83 -1.16 -12.25
N ARG A 238 18.07 -1.28 -10.94
CA ARG A 238 18.35 -2.59 -10.30
C ARG A 238 17.02 -3.18 -9.83
N PRO A 239 16.69 -4.46 -10.09
CA PRO A 239 15.44 -5.06 -9.63
C PRO A 239 15.24 -4.96 -8.12
N GLN A 240 16.32 -5.13 -7.34
CA GLN A 240 16.31 -4.94 -5.89
C GLN A 240 16.09 -3.46 -5.53
N GLY A 241 16.59 -2.53 -6.33
CA GLY A 241 16.38 -1.09 -6.16
C GLY A 241 14.93 -0.72 -6.36
N VAL A 242 14.29 -1.24 -7.42
CA VAL A 242 12.85 -1.04 -7.66
C VAL A 242 12.01 -1.58 -6.50
N LYS A 243 12.35 -2.77 -5.98
CA LYS A 243 11.69 -3.35 -4.80
C LYS A 243 11.88 -2.48 -3.55
N LEU A 244 13.10 -1.98 -3.32
CA LEU A 244 13.41 -1.11 -2.19
C LEU A 244 12.65 0.23 -2.27
N GLU A 245 12.60 0.87 -3.45
CA GLU A 245 11.86 2.11 -3.64
C GLU A 245 10.35 1.91 -3.48
N ALA A 246 9.79 0.80 -3.99
CA ALA A 246 8.40 0.44 -3.74
C ALA A 246 8.12 0.23 -2.24
N TRP A 247 9.03 -0.45 -1.53
CA TRP A 247 8.93 -0.63 -0.08
C TRP A 247 9.00 0.71 0.67
N LYS A 248 9.94 1.59 0.33
CA LYS A 248 10.04 2.94 0.91
C LYS A 248 8.78 3.76 0.69
N LYS A 249 8.18 3.68 -0.49
CA LYS A 249 6.91 4.36 -0.78
C LYS A 249 5.80 3.87 0.15
N ARG A 250 5.68 2.55 0.37
CA ARG A 250 4.72 1.98 1.32
C ARG A 250 5.02 2.36 2.76
N ARG A 251 6.29 2.35 3.17
CA ARG A 251 6.73 2.82 4.49
C ARG A 251 6.28 4.25 4.74
N ASN A 252 6.58 5.16 3.80
CA ASN A 252 6.24 6.57 3.95
C ASN A 252 4.72 6.79 4.03
N GLN A 253 3.92 6.03 3.27
CA GLN A 253 2.46 6.07 3.38
C GLN A 253 1.95 5.61 4.76
N VAL A 254 2.53 4.54 5.31
CA VAL A 254 2.19 4.07 6.66
C VAL A 254 2.55 5.12 7.70
N LEU A 255 3.74 5.72 7.60
CA LEU A 255 4.19 6.77 8.52
C LEU A 255 3.33 8.02 8.43
N GLU A 256 2.95 8.46 7.24
CA GLU A 256 2.06 9.61 7.03
C GLU A 256 0.69 9.42 7.71
N GLU A 257 0.11 8.23 7.67
CA GLU A 257 -1.14 7.94 8.39
C GLU A 257 -0.93 7.92 9.92
N PHE A 258 0.18 7.35 10.40
CA PHE A 258 0.48 7.32 11.83
C PHE A 258 0.89 8.69 12.39
N ASP A 259 1.49 9.56 11.59
CA ASP A 259 1.90 10.91 12.00
C ASP A 259 0.70 11.84 12.19
N GLN A 260 -0.44 11.52 11.58
CA GLN A 260 -1.71 12.19 11.86
C GLN A 260 -2.32 11.80 13.21
N ILE A 261 -1.77 10.79 13.90
CA ILE A 261 -2.21 10.38 15.23
C ILE A 261 -1.26 10.97 16.27
N GLN A 262 -1.82 11.58 17.31
CA GLN A 262 -1.01 12.15 18.39
C GLN A 262 -0.09 11.08 19.02
N PRO A 263 1.22 11.37 19.25
CA PRO A 263 2.18 10.37 19.73
C PRO A 263 1.76 9.65 21.01
N HIS A 264 1.10 10.38 21.91
CA HIS A 264 0.66 9.84 23.18
C HIS A 264 -0.53 8.85 23.03
N HIS A 265 -1.38 9.03 22.00
CA HIS A 265 -2.43 8.07 21.64
C HIS A 265 -1.83 6.79 21.05
N LEU A 266 -0.84 6.91 20.16
CA LEU A 266 -0.13 5.77 19.61
C LEU A 266 0.50 4.92 20.72
N LYS A 267 1.19 5.56 21.67
CA LYS A 267 1.81 4.86 22.80
C LYS A 267 0.77 4.14 23.68
N LYS A 268 -0.39 4.76 23.90
CA LYS A 268 -1.51 4.14 24.64
C LYS A 268 -2.08 2.94 23.87
N LEU A 269 -2.28 3.02 22.55
CA LEU A 269 -2.99 2.01 21.77
C LEU A 269 -2.12 0.86 21.27
N LEU A 270 -0.86 1.15 20.91
CA LEU A 270 0.00 0.22 20.18
C LEU A 270 1.06 -0.46 21.04
N GLY A 271 1.26 -0.04 22.30
CA GLY A 271 2.18 -0.74 23.21
C GLY A 271 3.56 -1.03 22.60
N LYS A 272 3.84 -2.30 22.28
CA LYS A 272 5.14 -2.75 21.74
C LYS A 272 5.33 -2.35 20.28
N GLU A 273 4.26 -2.37 19.49
CA GLU A 273 4.23 -2.03 18.06
C GLU A 273 4.57 -0.54 17.82
N CYS A 274 4.38 0.32 18.83
CA CYS A 274 4.85 1.71 18.80
C CYS A 274 6.36 1.81 18.54
N LYS A 275 7.16 0.92 19.14
CA LYS A 275 8.62 0.88 18.93
C LYS A 275 8.98 0.54 17.49
N THR A 276 8.22 -0.35 16.85
CA THR A 276 8.44 -0.69 15.44
C THR A 276 8.18 0.51 14.53
N ILE A 277 7.12 1.28 14.80
CA ILE A 277 6.82 2.51 14.05
C ILE A 277 7.93 3.55 14.26
N GLU A 278 8.43 3.70 15.49
CA GLU A 278 9.55 4.59 15.80
C GLU A 278 10.84 4.19 15.06
N GLN A 279 11.14 2.89 15.00
CA GLN A 279 12.27 2.36 14.21
C GLN A 279 12.11 2.67 12.72
N LEU A 280 10.91 2.52 12.15
CA LEU A 280 10.64 2.88 10.76
C LEU A 280 10.87 4.37 10.49
N ARG A 281 10.51 5.26 11.43
CA ARG A 281 10.80 6.70 11.34
C ARG A 281 12.30 6.99 11.40
N ALA A 282 13.04 6.32 12.28
CA ALA A 282 14.49 6.48 12.37
C ALA A 282 15.17 6.10 11.04
N CYS A 283 14.81 4.93 10.48
CA CYS A 283 15.32 4.49 9.18
C CYS A 283 14.99 5.44 8.02
N GLN A 284 13.87 6.18 8.08
CA GLN A 284 13.56 7.20 7.10
C GLN A 284 14.53 8.39 7.19
N LYS A 285 14.74 8.92 8.39
CA LYS A 285 15.62 10.08 8.63
C LYS A 285 17.07 9.79 8.25
N ASP A 286 17.58 8.62 8.58
CA ASP A 286 18.94 8.21 8.21
C ASP A 286 19.14 8.18 6.68
N GLN A 287 18.11 7.79 5.94
CA GLN A 287 18.14 7.74 4.47
C GLN A 287 18.01 9.13 3.82
N GLU A 288 17.22 10.03 4.39
CA GLU A 288 17.10 11.42 3.95
C GLU A 288 18.42 12.18 4.17
N ASN A 289 19.06 11.99 5.32
CA ASN A 289 20.37 12.57 5.63
C ASN A 289 21.49 12.06 4.70
N LEU A 290 21.49 10.76 4.36
CA LEU A 290 22.44 10.18 3.40
C LEU A 290 22.24 10.70 1.97
N SER A 291 21.02 11.09 1.60
CA SER A 291 20.70 11.62 0.27
C SER A 291 21.05 13.11 0.12
N GLN A 292 21.38 13.79 1.23
CA GLN A 292 21.74 15.21 1.28
C GLN A 292 23.24 15.48 1.60
N GLY A 293 24.11 14.46 1.50
CA GLY A 293 25.57 14.60 1.68
C GLY A 293 26.28 15.44 0.59
N PRO A 294 27.45 16.03 0.89
CA PRO A 294 27.85 17.37 0.44
C PRO A 294 28.14 17.48 -1.06
N GLN A 295 27.56 18.51 -1.69
CA GLN A 295 28.13 19.10 -2.91
C GLN A 295 29.40 19.86 -2.50
N THR A 296 30.54 19.16 -2.44
CA THR A 296 31.84 19.82 -2.31
C THR A 296 32.16 20.47 -3.64
N GLY A 297 31.92 21.78 -3.73
CA GLY A 297 32.39 22.62 -4.81
C GLY A 297 33.91 22.64 -4.82
N GLU A 298 34.50 22.12 -5.88
CA GLU A 298 35.92 22.27 -6.18
C GLU A 298 36.13 23.68 -6.77
N LYS A 299 36.24 24.70 -5.91
CA LYS A 299 36.87 25.96 -6.28
C LYS A 299 38.37 25.70 -6.37
N ARG A 300 38.87 25.44 -7.59
CA ARG A 300 40.30 25.60 -7.88
C ARG A 300 40.64 27.08 -7.79
N GLY A 301 41.42 27.43 -6.77
CA GLY A 301 42.22 28.65 -6.78
C GLY A 301 43.22 28.56 -7.93
N VAL A 302 43.33 29.66 -8.67
CA VAL A 302 44.44 29.91 -9.58
C VAL A 302 45.31 30.92 -8.84
N ASP A 303 46.44 30.45 -8.34
CA ASP A 303 47.62 31.28 -8.08
C ASP A 303 48.58 31.06 -9.25
N GLU A 304 48.81 32.15 -9.99
CA GLU A 304 50.01 32.62 -10.71
C GLU A 304 49.63 33.44 -11.95
#